data_AF-A0A3M2DHW7-F1
#
_entry.id   AF-A0A3M2DHW7-F1
#
_cell.length_a   1.000
_cell.length_b   1.000
_cell.length_c   1.000
_cell.angle_alpha   90.00
_cell.angle_beta   90.00
_cell.angle_gamma   90.00
#
_symmetry.space_group_name_H-M   'P 1'
#
loop_
_entity.id
_entity.type
_entity.pdbx_description
1 polymer ?
#
loop_
_entity_poly.entity_id
_entity_poly.type
_entity_poly.pdbx_seq_one_letter_code
_entity_poly.pdbx_strand_id
1 'polypeptide(L)'
;MTVLSFPFVGQAYQVMDVVNGGTIVGTVTLQGPPPPPKAYNLITFPDPEYCGRISTGNGWRLLRDFAVNERHQVKDVVVFLHDVSAGKPFSLSIPRVEARDCQFLPFTTVVRSGHGIEVVNMDPVMHDVQAYETSLLQGTRVLFNSPLPFNHEHKRGDLHATHNHAPGDSLVRQFKLSKGRKTFVMQCGFHAYMESWAIAVENPYYAFTDTQGRFVIQDIPPGTYRIQAWHPSVKEAIVKTVVVKPHTVMSIDFELPSPTRRQTAYTIRTPPRFTAAALGRPVTIEPLVERQHP
;
A
#
# COMPACT_ATOMS: atom_id res chain seq x y z
N MET A 1 -17.06 -33.94 34.62
CA MET A 1 -15.73 -33.38 34.30
C MET A 1 -15.95 -32.14 33.44
N THR A 2 -15.89 -30.96 34.05
CA THR A 2 -16.05 -29.69 33.34
C THR A 2 -14.67 -29.30 32.80
N VAL A 3 -14.51 -29.33 31.48
CA VAL A 3 -13.27 -28.89 30.82
C VAL A 3 -13.22 -27.37 30.93
N LEU A 4 -12.39 -26.86 31.84
CA LEU A 4 -12.03 -25.45 31.92
C LEU A 4 -11.18 -25.12 30.69
N SER A 5 -11.80 -24.49 29.70
CA SER A 5 -11.10 -23.84 28.60
C SER A 5 -10.44 -22.58 29.14
N PHE A 6 -9.12 -22.61 29.33
CA PHE A 6 -8.35 -21.41 29.59
C PHE A 6 -8.29 -20.58 28.30
N PRO A 7 -8.63 -19.28 28.35
CA PRO A 7 -8.43 -18.41 27.20
C PRO A 7 -6.93 -18.35 26.91
N PHE A 8 -6.54 -18.71 25.69
CA PHE A 8 -5.19 -18.49 25.19
C PHE A 8 -4.94 -16.98 25.14
N VAL A 9 -4.35 -16.43 26.20
CA VAL A 9 -3.79 -15.08 26.15
C VAL A 9 -2.53 -15.20 25.30
N GLY A 10 -2.62 -14.79 24.03
CA GLY A 10 -1.47 -14.75 23.14
C GLY A 10 -0.35 -13.94 23.79
N GLN A 11 0.78 -14.60 24.05
CA GLN A 11 1.94 -13.97 24.69
C GLN A 11 2.47 -12.87 23.77
N ALA A 12 2.72 -11.68 24.33
CA ALA A 12 3.30 -10.56 23.57
C ALA A 12 4.71 -10.92 23.06
N TYR A 13 5.10 -10.35 21.91
CA TYR A 13 6.43 -10.53 21.32
C TYR A 13 7.55 -10.22 22.32
N GLN A 14 8.49 -11.16 22.48
CA GLN A 14 9.62 -11.02 23.41
C GLN A 14 10.91 -10.67 22.69
N VAL A 15 11.58 -9.61 23.15
CA VAL A 15 12.90 -9.25 22.62
C VAL A 15 13.96 -10.17 23.23
N MET A 16 14.79 -10.77 22.39
CA MET A 16 15.95 -11.58 22.74
C MET A 16 17.05 -11.43 21.69
N ASP A 17 18.28 -11.70 22.09
CA ASP A 17 19.39 -11.79 21.14
C ASP A 17 19.22 -13.02 20.24
N VAL A 18 19.36 -12.84 18.93
CA VAL A 18 19.29 -13.94 17.97
C VAL A 18 20.71 -14.37 17.60
N VAL A 19 21.28 -15.26 18.42
CA VAL A 19 22.68 -15.70 18.27
C VAL A 19 22.90 -16.59 17.03
N ASN A 20 21.90 -17.41 16.68
CA ASN A 20 21.99 -18.41 15.63
C ASN A 20 20.93 -18.24 14.53
N GLY A 21 20.62 -16.98 14.22
CA GLY A 21 19.59 -16.62 13.25
C GLY A 21 19.82 -17.23 11.87
N GLY A 22 18.75 -17.76 11.29
CA GLY A 22 18.72 -18.11 9.87
C GLY A 22 18.27 -16.92 9.02
N THR A 23 18.42 -17.08 7.70
CA THR A 23 17.99 -16.12 6.69
C THR A 23 17.05 -16.79 5.70
N ILE A 24 15.97 -16.10 5.35
CA ILE A 24 15.10 -16.48 4.23
C ILE A 24 15.35 -15.49 3.09
N VAL A 25 15.64 -16.01 1.91
CA VAL A 25 15.71 -15.24 0.66
C VAL A 25 14.69 -15.77 -0.33
N GLY A 26 14.37 -14.99 -1.35
CA GLY A 26 13.58 -15.48 -2.46
C GLY A 26 13.13 -14.37 -3.38
N THR A 27 12.28 -14.74 -4.33
CA THR A 27 11.66 -13.82 -5.28
C THR A 27 10.14 -13.96 -5.27
N VAL A 28 9.46 -12.88 -5.61
CA VAL A 28 8.01 -12.87 -5.85
C VAL A 28 7.74 -12.53 -7.30
N THR A 29 6.95 -13.37 -7.97
CA THR A 29 6.56 -13.20 -9.37
C THR A 29 5.04 -13.14 -9.52
N LEU A 30 4.57 -12.58 -10.63
CA LEU A 30 3.16 -12.55 -11.01
C LEU A 30 2.88 -13.66 -12.03
N GLN A 31 1.93 -14.54 -11.69
CA GLN A 31 1.45 -15.58 -12.58
C GLN A 31 0.48 -14.97 -13.60
N GLY A 32 0.93 -14.86 -14.85
CA GLY A 32 0.21 -14.21 -15.95
C GLY A 32 0.58 -12.72 -16.14
N PRO A 33 -0.03 -12.04 -17.12
CA PRO A 33 0.26 -10.63 -17.38
C PRO A 33 -0.25 -9.74 -16.24
N PRO A 34 0.35 -8.56 -16.01
CA PRO A 34 -0.21 -7.55 -15.10
C PRO A 34 -1.67 -7.24 -15.47
N PRO A 35 -2.55 -7.03 -14.47
CA PRO A 35 -3.93 -6.67 -14.75
C PRO A 35 -3.99 -5.28 -15.40
N PRO A 36 -5.04 -4.99 -16.20
CA PRO A 36 -5.23 -3.66 -16.77
C PRO A 36 -5.35 -2.61 -15.64
N PRO A 37 -4.88 -1.36 -15.88
CA PRO A 37 -4.99 -0.30 -14.88
C PRO A 37 -6.46 0.02 -14.58
N LYS A 38 -6.74 0.46 -13.36
CA LYS A 38 -8.04 1.11 -13.06
C LYS A 38 -8.02 2.51 -13.69
N ALA A 39 -9.05 2.89 -14.43
CA ALA A 39 -9.13 4.18 -15.10
C ALA A 39 -10.18 5.09 -14.45
N TYR A 40 -9.78 6.31 -14.12
CA TYR A 40 -10.59 7.30 -13.42
C TYR A 40 -10.72 8.55 -14.30
N ASN A 41 -11.95 9.01 -14.52
CA ASN A 41 -12.20 10.20 -15.33
C ASN A 41 -11.92 11.45 -14.49
N LEU A 42 -10.87 12.20 -14.80
CA LEU A 42 -10.44 13.39 -14.05
C LEU A 42 -11.49 14.48 -14.01
N ILE A 43 -12.39 14.55 -14.99
CA ILE A 43 -13.49 15.54 -15.02
C ILE A 43 -14.43 15.38 -13.82
N THR A 44 -14.53 14.19 -13.23
CA THR A 44 -15.39 13.96 -12.06
C THR A 44 -14.69 14.26 -10.73
N PHE A 45 -13.45 14.75 -10.75
CA PHE A 45 -12.63 15.02 -9.58
C PHE A 45 -12.21 16.49 -9.51
N PRO A 46 -11.94 17.03 -8.31
CA PRO A 46 -11.42 18.38 -8.18
C PRO A 46 -9.98 18.48 -8.71
N ASP A 47 -9.61 19.71 -9.08
CA ASP A 47 -8.29 20.09 -9.58
C ASP A 47 -7.76 19.22 -10.76
N PRO A 48 -8.57 19.00 -11.82
CA PRO A 48 -8.18 18.14 -12.95
C PRO A 48 -6.95 18.66 -13.71
N GLU A 49 -6.64 19.96 -13.67
CA GLU A 49 -5.43 20.53 -14.25
C GLU A 49 -4.16 20.08 -13.52
N TYR A 50 -4.17 20.16 -12.18
CA TYR A 50 -3.02 19.79 -11.35
C TYR A 50 -2.85 18.27 -11.28
N CYS A 51 -3.93 17.53 -10.98
CA CYS A 51 -3.88 16.07 -10.92
C CYS A 51 -3.77 15.42 -12.31
N GLY A 52 -4.07 16.18 -13.36
CA GLY A 52 -3.91 15.81 -14.75
C GLY A 52 -2.47 15.70 -15.24
N ARG A 53 -1.50 16.18 -14.45
CA ARG A 53 -0.06 16.09 -14.78
C ARG A 53 0.46 14.66 -14.87
N ILE A 54 -0.23 13.69 -14.26
CA ILE A 54 0.07 12.26 -14.35
C ILE A 54 -1.11 11.49 -14.97
N SER A 55 -1.39 11.72 -16.25
CA SER A 55 -2.60 11.24 -16.91
C SER A 55 -2.36 10.83 -18.36
N THR A 56 -3.40 10.36 -19.04
CA THR A 56 -3.38 10.12 -20.49
C THR A 56 -3.33 11.40 -21.33
N GLY A 57 -3.60 12.57 -20.73
CA GLY A 57 -3.80 13.85 -21.42
C GLY A 57 -5.14 13.99 -22.13
N ASN A 58 -6.02 12.98 -22.07
CA ASN A 58 -7.40 13.05 -22.58
C ASN A 58 -8.44 12.87 -21.46
N GLY A 59 -8.07 13.24 -20.23
CA GLY A 59 -8.96 13.25 -19.08
C GLY A 59 -9.03 11.95 -18.27
N TRP A 60 -8.12 11.00 -18.47
CA TRP A 60 -8.09 9.74 -17.72
C TRP A 60 -6.82 9.60 -16.87
N ARG A 61 -7.00 9.26 -15.59
CA ARG A 61 -5.94 8.86 -14.66
C ARG A 61 -5.92 7.34 -14.52
N LEU A 62 -4.77 6.71 -14.77
CA LEU A 62 -4.61 5.26 -14.76
C LEU A 62 -3.86 4.77 -13.51
N LEU A 63 -4.55 4.13 -12.58
CA LEU A 63 -3.90 3.51 -11.41
C LEU A 63 -3.37 2.11 -11.79
N ARG A 64 -2.04 2.00 -11.83
CA ARG A 64 -1.31 0.72 -11.87
C ARG A 64 -0.92 0.36 -10.44
N ASP A 65 -1.66 -0.59 -9.89
CA ASP A 65 -1.51 -1.08 -8.53
C ASP A 65 -0.59 -2.31 -8.42
N PHE A 66 0.03 -2.76 -9.52
CA PHE A 66 1.15 -3.70 -9.51
C PHE A 66 2.35 -3.07 -10.22
N ALA A 67 3.52 -3.10 -9.56
CA ALA A 67 4.80 -2.76 -10.18
C ALA A 67 5.51 -4.06 -10.58
N VAL A 68 5.44 -4.41 -11.86
CA VAL A 68 5.95 -5.68 -12.41
C VAL A 68 6.95 -5.38 -13.51
N ASN A 69 8.12 -6.04 -13.46
CA ASN A 69 9.12 -5.91 -14.51
C ASN A 69 8.90 -6.93 -15.67
N GLU A 70 9.73 -6.86 -16.70
CA GLU A 70 9.63 -7.73 -17.89
C GLU A 70 9.78 -9.22 -17.58
N ARG A 71 10.39 -9.58 -16.44
CA ARG A 71 10.54 -10.96 -15.96
C ARG A 71 9.41 -11.38 -15.03
N HIS A 72 8.30 -10.64 -15.01
CA HIS A 72 7.15 -10.86 -14.15
C HIS A 72 7.47 -10.74 -12.65
N GLN A 73 8.60 -10.16 -12.26
CA GLN A 73 8.96 -9.99 -10.85
C GLN A 73 8.23 -8.78 -10.27
N VAL A 74 7.69 -8.92 -9.07
CA VAL A 74 6.78 -7.94 -8.46
C VAL A 74 7.48 -7.18 -7.35
N LYS A 75 7.58 -5.87 -7.50
CA LYS A 75 8.09 -4.94 -6.47
C LYS A 75 7.01 -4.67 -5.41
N ASP A 76 7.43 -4.27 -4.22
CA ASP A 76 6.57 -3.70 -3.17
C ASP A 76 5.55 -4.72 -2.60
N VAL A 77 5.85 -6.02 -2.70
CA VAL A 77 5.16 -7.11 -1.99
C VAL A 77 5.72 -7.21 -0.58
N VAL A 78 4.86 -7.30 0.43
CA VAL A 78 5.29 -7.52 1.81
C VAL A 78 5.39 -9.02 2.05
N VAL A 79 6.60 -9.52 2.29
CA VAL A 79 6.84 -10.89 2.73
C VAL A 79 7.11 -10.87 4.23
N PHE A 80 6.34 -11.62 5.03
CA PHE A 80 6.46 -11.57 6.48
C PHE A 80 6.18 -12.90 7.16
N LEU A 81 6.78 -13.10 8.34
CA LEU A 81 6.53 -14.27 9.19
C LEU A 81 5.37 -14.02 10.15
N HIS A 82 4.55 -15.04 10.33
CA HIS A 82 3.55 -15.11 11.40
C HIS A 82 4.11 -15.88 12.60
N ASP A 83 3.46 -15.69 13.74
CA ASP A 83 3.63 -16.51 14.95
C ASP A 83 5.07 -16.54 15.52
N VAL A 84 5.91 -15.56 15.16
CA VAL A 84 7.22 -15.40 15.80
C VAL A 84 7.02 -14.78 17.17
N SER A 85 7.21 -15.56 18.23
CA SER A 85 6.95 -15.15 19.61
C SER A 85 8.13 -14.41 20.27
N ALA A 86 9.35 -14.64 19.80
CA ALA A 86 10.54 -13.99 20.33
C ALA A 86 11.59 -13.72 19.25
N GLY A 87 12.45 -12.72 19.44
CA GLY A 87 13.58 -12.44 18.55
C GLY A 87 14.12 -11.01 18.64
N LYS A 88 14.70 -10.51 17.53
CA LYS A 88 15.31 -9.17 17.47
C LYS A 88 14.34 -8.04 17.83
N PRO A 89 14.83 -6.85 18.23
CA PRO A 89 13.95 -5.74 18.61
C PRO A 89 12.88 -5.42 17.55
N PHE A 90 11.62 -5.28 17.97
CA PHE A 90 10.53 -4.86 17.10
C PHE A 90 10.33 -3.34 17.15
N SER A 91 11.26 -2.62 16.51
CA SER A 91 11.16 -1.18 16.31
C SER A 91 10.51 -0.87 14.96
N LEU A 92 9.20 -0.62 14.95
CA LEU A 92 8.53 -0.03 13.80
C LEU A 92 8.28 1.46 14.08
N SER A 93 8.95 2.32 13.32
CA SER A 93 8.65 3.76 13.35
C SER A 93 7.23 4.01 12.82
N ILE A 94 6.65 5.17 13.16
CA ILE A 94 5.42 5.61 12.51
C ILE A 94 5.70 5.70 10.99
N PRO A 95 5.02 4.90 10.14
CA PRO A 95 5.20 5.01 8.71
C PRO A 95 4.70 6.37 8.22
N ARG A 96 5.42 6.95 7.27
CA ARG A 96 5.06 8.20 6.60
C ARG A 96 4.50 7.89 5.22
N VAL A 97 3.36 8.50 4.89
CA VAL A 97 2.77 8.50 3.56
C VAL A 97 2.69 9.94 3.07
N GLU A 98 3.10 10.15 1.83
CA GLU A 98 3.09 11.47 1.20
C GLU A 98 1.97 11.56 0.17
N ALA A 99 1.19 12.65 0.23
CA ALA A 99 0.33 13.07 -0.86
C ALA A 99 1.19 13.86 -1.86
N ARG A 100 1.66 13.20 -2.92
CA ARG A 100 2.60 13.76 -3.89
C ARG A 100 2.12 13.50 -5.31
N ASP A 101 1.98 14.57 -6.09
CA ASP A 101 1.41 14.57 -7.44
C ASP A 101 0.04 13.89 -7.52
N CYS A 102 -0.85 14.13 -6.54
CA CYS A 102 -2.12 13.41 -6.41
C CYS A 102 -1.93 11.88 -6.37
N GLN A 103 -0.95 11.42 -5.60
CA GLN A 103 -0.73 10.01 -5.25
C GLN A 103 -0.45 9.89 -3.76
N PHE A 104 -0.82 8.77 -3.15
CA PHE A 104 -0.34 8.42 -1.82
C PHE A 104 0.85 7.46 -1.95
N LEU A 105 2.02 7.91 -1.49
CA LEU A 105 3.28 7.17 -1.60
C LEU A 105 3.87 6.87 -0.22
N PRO A 106 4.32 5.62 0.05
CA PRO A 106 4.30 4.48 -0.86
C PRO A 106 2.91 3.86 -1.02
N PHE A 107 2.69 3.15 -2.13
CA PHE A 107 1.44 2.44 -2.41
C PHE A 107 1.22 1.25 -1.45
N THR A 108 2.29 0.55 -1.07
CA THR A 108 2.26 -0.47 -0.01
C THR A 108 3.20 -0.10 1.13
N THR A 109 2.81 -0.42 2.36
CA THR A 109 3.64 -0.28 3.55
C THR A 109 3.27 -1.33 4.61
N VAL A 110 3.90 -1.26 5.78
CA VAL A 110 3.54 -2.05 6.97
C VAL A 110 3.14 -1.11 8.09
N VAL A 111 2.26 -1.59 8.96
CA VAL A 111 1.84 -0.85 10.15
C VAL A 111 1.85 -1.75 11.38
N ARG A 112 1.75 -1.13 12.56
CA ARG A 112 1.52 -1.84 13.82
C ARG A 112 0.24 -1.33 14.47
N SER A 113 -0.66 -2.25 14.83
CA SER A 113 -1.90 -1.88 15.53
C SER A 113 -1.57 -1.18 16.85
N GLY A 114 -2.27 -0.09 17.15
CA GLY A 114 -2.01 0.77 18.31
C GLY A 114 -0.90 1.80 18.12
N HIS A 115 -0.26 1.85 16.94
CA HIS A 115 0.71 2.90 16.58
C HIS A 115 0.05 3.97 15.70
N GLY A 116 0.85 4.92 15.23
CA GLY A 116 0.44 5.98 14.31
C GLY A 116 0.69 5.67 12.84
N ILE A 117 0.07 6.46 11.98
CA ILE A 117 0.45 6.74 10.59
C ILE A 117 0.70 8.25 10.50
N GLU A 118 1.74 8.67 9.79
CA GLU A 118 2.00 10.07 9.44
C GLU A 118 1.62 10.27 7.98
N VAL A 119 0.87 11.33 7.70
CA VAL A 119 0.52 11.74 6.33
C VAL A 119 0.94 13.18 6.11
N VAL A 120 1.61 13.47 5.01
CA VAL A 120 2.11 14.82 4.68
C VAL A 120 1.63 15.24 3.31
N ASN A 121 1.13 16.47 3.21
CA ASN A 121 0.77 17.04 1.91
C ASN A 121 2.01 17.63 1.22
N MET A 122 2.39 17.06 0.09
CA MET A 122 3.49 17.56 -0.74
C MET A 122 2.96 18.39 -1.92
N ASP A 123 1.63 18.54 -2.05
CA ASP A 123 0.94 19.17 -3.18
C ASP A 123 0.41 20.58 -2.85
N PRO A 124 0.27 21.48 -3.85
CA PRO A 124 -0.46 22.75 -3.74
C PRO A 124 -1.98 22.60 -3.61
N VAL A 125 -2.52 21.38 -3.73
CA VAL A 125 -3.96 21.09 -3.61
C VAL A 125 -4.28 20.39 -2.29
N MET A 126 -5.52 20.53 -1.83
CA MET A 126 -6.00 19.87 -0.62
C MET A 126 -6.35 18.41 -0.91
N HIS A 127 -6.13 17.55 0.08
CA HIS A 127 -6.59 16.16 0.07
C HIS A 127 -7.48 15.86 1.27
N ASP A 128 -8.14 14.71 1.27
CA ASP A 128 -8.96 14.22 2.38
C ASP A 128 -8.52 12.80 2.73
N VAL A 129 -7.95 12.58 3.91
CA VAL A 129 -7.39 11.26 4.27
C VAL A 129 -8.47 10.43 4.94
N GLN A 130 -8.94 9.41 4.22
CA GLN A 130 -9.87 8.41 4.74
C GLN A 130 -9.12 7.11 5.01
N ALA A 131 -9.13 6.68 6.26
CA ALA A 131 -8.48 5.45 6.69
C ALA A 131 -9.50 4.40 7.11
N TYR A 132 -9.25 3.16 6.72
CA TYR A 132 -10.08 2.01 6.97
C TYR A 132 -9.26 0.82 7.45
N GLU A 133 -9.89 -0.07 8.20
CA GLU A 133 -9.40 -1.43 8.39
C GLU A 133 -10.29 -2.42 7.62
N THR A 134 -9.71 -3.47 7.06
CA THR A 134 -10.47 -4.47 6.30
C THR A 134 -9.89 -5.88 6.41
N SER A 135 -10.73 -6.85 6.08
CA SER A 135 -10.37 -8.25 5.84
C SER A 135 -11.45 -8.90 4.98
N LEU A 136 -11.13 -10.02 4.35
CA LEU A 136 -12.08 -10.78 3.54
C LEU A 136 -13.26 -11.31 4.37
N LEU A 137 -13.04 -11.62 5.65
CA LEU A 137 -14.04 -12.25 6.51
C LEU A 137 -14.93 -11.26 7.28
N GLN A 138 -14.41 -10.08 7.62
CA GLN A 138 -15.11 -9.11 8.49
C GLN A 138 -15.51 -7.83 7.77
N GLY A 139 -15.15 -7.68 6.49
CA GLY A 139 -15.38 -6.47 5.72
C GLY A 139 -14.66 -5.25 6.30
N THR A 140 -15.06 -4.08 5.81
CA THR A 140 -14.40 -2.80 6.07
C THR A 140 -15.00 -2.06 7.27
N ARG A 141 -14.17 -1.39 8.07
CA ARG A 141 -14.59 -0.42 9.09
C ARG A 141 -13.75 0.85 8.96
N VAL A 142 -14.39 2.01 9.10
CA VAL A 142 -13.70 3.31 9.17
C VAL A 142 -12.83 3.38 10.44
N LEU A 143 -11.59 3.83 10.27
CA LEU A 143 -10.67 4.19 11.35
C LEU A 143 -10.75 5.68 11.65
N PHE A 144 -10.53 6.52 10.64
CA PHE A 144 -10.68 7.97 10.73
C PHE A 144 -10.92 8.59 9.36
N ASN A 145 -11.48 9.80 9.37
CA ASN A 145 -11.46 10.72 8.25
C ASN A 145 -10.83 12.03 8.74
N SER A 146 -9.88 12.58 8.01
CA SER A 146 -9.23 13.85 8.36
C SER A 146 -8.85 14.62 7.11
N PRO A 147 -9.18 15.92 7.01
CA PRO A 147 -8.68 16.74 5.92
C PRO A 147 -7.16 16.80 5.98
N LEU A 148 -6.54 16.86 4.81
CA LEU A 148 -5.12 17.13 4.64
C LEU A 148 -5.01 18.50 3.93
N PRO A 149 -4.89 19.60 4.70
CA PRO A 149 -5.03 20.96 4.19
C PRO A 149 -4.03 21.33 3.10
N PHE A 150 -4.31 22.45 2.43
CA PHE A 150 -3.38 23.04 1.47
C PHE A 150 -2.02 23.26 2.11
N ASN A 151 -0.98 22.96 1.35
CA ASN A 151 0.37 23.27 1.75
C ASN A 151 0.73 24.67 1.25
N HIS A 152 0.85 25.60 2.20
CA HIS A 152 1.09 27.03 1.95
C HIS A 152 2.49 27.35 1.42
N GLU A 153 3.41 26.38 1.43
CA GLU A 153 4.74 26.51 0.80
C GLU A 153 4.63 26.58 -0.73
N HIS A 154 3.51 26.16 -1.32
CA HIS A 154 3.29 26.17 -2.77
C HIS A 154 2.41 27.33 -3.24
N LYS A 155 2.83 28.01 -4.31
CA LYS A 155 2.02 29.05 -4.96
C LYS A 155 1.01 28.43 -5.93
N ARG A 156 -0.28 28.57 -5.65
CA ARG A 156 -1.38 28.01 -6.49
C ARG A 156 -1.54 28.67 -7.87
N GLY A 157 -0.96 29.86 -8.07
CA GLY A 157 -1.19 30.68 -9.27
C GLY A 157 -0.83 30.02 -10.59
N ASP A 158 0.04 29.02 -10.57
CA ASP A 158 0.33 28.15 -11.71
C ASP A 158 0.27 26.67 -11.29
N LEU A 159 -0.90 26.05 -11.46
CA LEU A 159 -1.10 24.61 -11.20
C LEU A 159 -0.42 23.71 -12.26
N HIS A 160 0.08 24.29 -13.37
CA HIS A 160 0.85 23.58 -14.38
C HIS A 160 2.36 23.56 -14.05
N ALA A 161 2.85 24.49 -13.23
CA ALA A 161 4.24 24.51 -12.81
C ALA A 161 4.60 23.26 -11.98
N THR A 162 5.74 22.65 -12.31
CA THR A 162 6.39 21.70 -11.40
C THR A 162 6.76 22.44 -10.11
N HIS A 163 6.41 21.87 -8.98
CA HIS A 163 6.73 22.44 -7.66
C HIS A 163 7.76 21.56 -6.96
N ASN A 164 8.44 22.13 -5.97
CA ASN A 164 9.57 21.51 -5.28
C ASN A 164 9.16 20.38 -4.30
N HIS A 165 7.87 20.06 -4.19
CA HIS A 165 7.32 19.14 -3.18
C HIS A 165 7.82 19.44 -1.76
N ALA A 166 7.94 20.71 -1.38
CA ALA A 166 8.13 21.08 0.03
C ALA A 166 7.04 20.41 0.89
N PRO A 167 7.38 19.82 2.05
CA PRO A 167 6.40 19.18 2.93
C PRO A 167 5.54 20.21 3.65
N GLY A 168 4.23 19.93 3.74
CA GLY A 168 3.32 20.67 4.61
C GLY A 168 3.35 20.13 6.04
N ASP A 169 2.34 20.51 6.83
CA ASP A 169 2.19 20.01 8.20
C ASP A 169 1.95 18.50 8.25
N SER A 170 2.57 17.83 9.24
CA SER A 170 2.39 16.40 9.48
C SER A 170 1.04 16.09 10.14
N LEU A 171 0.22 15.28 9.45
CA LEU A 171 -0.98 14.68 10.00
C LEU A 171 -0.64 13.33 10.63
N VAL A 172 -0.50 13.28 11.96
CA VAL A 172 -0.30 12.02 12.69
C VAL A 172 -1.63 11.52 13.25
N ARG A 173 -1.96 10.25 13.01
CA ARG A 173 -3.16 9.59 13.54
C ARG A 173 -2.82 8.22 14.11
N GLN A 174 -3.13 8.02 15.39
CA GLN A 174 -3.11 6.70 16.01
C GLN A 174 -4.35 5.90 15.61
N PHE A 175 -4.19 4.59 15.48
CA PHE A 175 -5.30 3.70 15.18
C PHE A 175 -5.12 2.34 15.85
N LYS A 176 -6.24 1.64 16.05
CA LYS A 176 -6.26 0.27 16.54
C LYS A 176 -7.11 -0.59 15.62
N LEU A 177 -6.49 -1.65 15.11
CA LEU A 177 -7.19 -2.67 14.34
C LEU A 177 -7.97 -3.59 15.28
N SER A 178 -9.11 -4.08 14.82
CA SER A 178 -10.09 -4.83 15.61
C SER A 178 -10.62 -6.05 14.86
N LYS A 179 -11.16 -7.02 15.60
CA LYS A 179 -11.82 -8.22 15.05
C LYS A 179 -10.94 -9.00 14.06
N GLY A 180 -9.63 -9.07 14.34
CA GLY A 180 -8.68 -9.83 13.50
C GLY A 180 -8.36 -9.20 12.14
N ARG A 181 -8.86 -7.99 11.83
CA ARG A 181 -8.44 -7.26 10.63
C ARG A 181 -6.97 -6.90 10.69
N LYS A 182 -6.27 -7.10 9.58
CA LYS A 182 -4.84 -6.83 9.45
C LYS A 182 -4.53 -5.82 8.36
N THR A 183 -5.45 -5.60 7.42
CA THR A 183 -5.23 -4.63 6.34
C THR A 183 -5.70 -3.25 6.78
N PHE A 184 -4.81 -2.28 6.71
CA PHE A 184 -5.10 -0.85 6.79
C PHE A 184 -5.14 -0.30 5.36
N VAL A 185 -6.14 0.52 5.06
CA VAL A 185 -6.33 1.12 3.74
C VAL A 185 -6.48 2.61 3.93
N MET A 186 -5.77 3.38 3.12
CA MET A 186 -5.90 4.83 3.05
C MET A 186 -6.32 5.22 1.64
N GLN A 187 -7.34 6.08 1.55
CA GLN A 187 -7.84 6.60 0.28
C GLN A 187 -8.09 8.10 0.39
N CYS A 188 -7.88 8.85 -0.69
CA CYS A 188 -8.31 10.24 -0.73
C CYS A 188 -9.83 10.32 -0.89
N GLY A 189 -10.52 11.06 -0.03
CA GLY A 189 -11.96 11.28 -0.11
C GLY A 189 -12.40 12.07 -1.34
N PHE A 190 -11.51 12.87 -1.92
CA PHE A 190 -11.74 13.54 -3.19
C PHE A 190 -11.39 12.64 -4.37
N HIS A 191 -10.21 12.00 -4.34
CA HIS A 191 -9.63 11.31 -5.49
C HIS A 191 -9.55 9.80 -5.24
N ALA A 192 -10.53 9.05 -5.74
CA ALA A 192 -10.65 7.62 -5.47
C ALA A 192 -9.48 6.76 -6.01
N TYR A 193 -8.60 7.31 -6.84
CA TYR A 193 -7.38 6.65 -7.33
C TYR A 193 -6.17 6.83 -6.41
N MET A 194 -6.22 7.76 -5.46
CA MET A 194 -5.19 7.93 -4.45
C MET A 194 -5.40 6.90 -3.37
N GLU A 195 -4.66 5.81 -3.43
CA GLU A 195 -4.75 4.69 -2.50
C GLU A 195 -3.35 4.41 -1.92
N SER A 196 -3.28 4.08 -0.63
CA SER A 196 -2.12 3.48 0.01
C SER A 196 -2.58 2.37 0.95
N TRP A 197 -1.90 1.24 0.93
CA TRP A 197 -2.31 0.02 1.61
C TRP A 197 -1.23 -0.43 2.57
N ALA A 198 -1.62 -0.93 3.73
CA ALA A 198 -0.68 -1.50 4.67
C ALA A 198 -1.18 -2.81 5.25
N ILE A 199 -0.25 -3.71 5.54
CA ILE A 199 -0.50 -4.91 6.33
C ILE A 199 0.06 -4.74 7.72
N ALA A 200 -0.72 -5.12 8.72
CA ALA A 200 -0.29 -5.07 10.11
C ALA A 200 0.62 -6.24 10.44
N VAL A 201 1.85 -5.93 10.82
CA VAL A 201 2.85 -6.89 11.29
C VAL A 201 2.90 -6.91 12.82
N GLU A 202 3.17 -8.08 13.38
CA GLU A 202 3.22 -8.31 14.84
C GLU A 202 4.64 -8.60 15.36
N ASN A 203 5.59 -8.73 14.46
CA ASN A 203 6.99 -9.01 14.72
C ASN A 203 7.87 -8.33 13.64
N PRO A 204 9.20 -8.23 13.83
CA PRO A 204 10.08 -7.48 12.92
C PRO A 204 10.55 -8.29 11.70
N TYR A 205 10.02 -9.49 11.48
CA TYR A 205 10.47 -10.37 10.39
C TYR A 205 9.60 -10.18 9.16
N TYR A 206 9.82 -9.06 8.49
CA TYR A 206 9.21 -8.74 7.21
C TYR A 206 10.22 -8.08 6.27
N ALA A 207 9.94 -8.13 4.97
CA ALA A 207 10.69 -7.45 3.93
C ALA A 207 9.75 -7.01 2.80
N PHE A 208 10.13 -5.95 2.10
CA PHE A 208 9.52 -5.56 0.83
C PHE A 208 10.34 -6.15 -0.31
N THR A 209 9.68 -6.57 -1.39
CA THR A 209 10.38 -6.96 -2.59
C THR A 209 10.95 -5.77 -3.35
N ASP A 210 12.18 -5.91 -3.84
CA ASP A 210 12.83 -4.91 -4.69
C ASP A 210 12.28 -4.89 -6.13
N THR A 211 12.86 -4.07 -7.02
CA THR A 211 12.46 -3.97 -8.44
C THR A 211 12.70 -5.27 -9.25
N GLN A 212 13.43 -6.21 -8.67
CA GLN A 212 13.66 -7.56 -9.20
C GLN A 212 12.85 -8.61 -8.42
N GLY A 213 11.86 -8.17 -7.63
CA GLY A 213 10.99 -9.03 -6.84
C GLY A 213 11.70 -9.74 -5.69
N ARG A 214 12.95 -9.40 -5.37
CA ARG A 214 13.75 -10.11 -4.36
C ARG A 214 13.45 -9.60 -2.97
N PHE A 215 13.44 -10.50 -1.99
CA PHE A 215 13.35 -10.16 -0.57
C PHE A 215 14.40 -10.93 0.24
N VAL A 216 14.77 -10.37 1.39
CA VAL A 216 15.68 -10.99 2.36
C VAL A 216 15.15 -10.71 3.76
N ILE A 217 14.96 -11.75 4.58
CA ILE A 217 14.62 -11.64 6.00
C ILE A 217 15.71 -12.34 6.80
N GLN A 218 16.45 -11.57 7.60
CA GLN A 218 17.61 -12.07 8.37
C GLN A 218 17.31 -12.17 9.86
N ASP A 219 18.22 -12.84 10.56
CA ASP A 219 18.24 -13.01 12.02
C ASP A 219 16.97 -13.67 12.54
N ILE A 220 16.41 -14.62 11.78
CA ILE A 220 15.21 -15.34 12.17
C ILE A 220 15.62 -16.45 13.15
N PRO A 221 15.08 -16.49 14.38
CA PRO A 221 15.36 -17.58 15.30
C PRO A 221 15.04 -18.94 14.67
N PRO A 222 15.81 -20.00 14.97
CA PRO A 222 15.49 -21.32 14.47
C PRO A 222 14.11 -21.78 14.93
N GLY A 223 13.32 -22.33 14.01
CA GLY A 223 11.95 -22.71 14.30
C GLY A 223 11.12 -22.99 13.05
N THR A 224 9.86 -23.34 13.28
CA THR A 224 8.87 -23.55 12.22
C THR A 224 7.90 -22.38 12.21
N TYR A 225 7.78 -21.71 11.06
CA TYR A 225 6.95 -20.51 10.92
C TYR A 225 6.04 -20.62 9.70
N ARG A 226 4.97 -19.82 9.71
CA ARG A 226 4.23 -19.50 8.48
C ARG A 226 4.81 -18.22 7.90
N ILE A 227 5.13 -18.24 6.62
CA ILE A 227 5.56 -17.08 5.84
C ILE A 227 4.47 -16.72 4.83
N GLN A 228 4.19 -15.44 4.67
CA GLN A 228 3.17 -14.95 3.76
C GLN A 228 3.76 -13.90 2.81
N ALA A 229 3.44 -14.00 1.52
CA ALA A 229 3.56 -12.90 0.57
C ALA A 229 2.21 -12.19 0.45
N TRP A 230 2.17 -10.90 0.76
CA TRP A 230 0.96 -10.09 0.77
C TRP A 230 1.10 -8.89 -0.17
N HIS A 231 0.03 -8.66 -0.94
CA HIS A 231 -0.12 -7.50 -1.80
C HIS A 231 -1.63 -7.15 -1.88
N PRO A 232 -2.03 -5.88 -1.81
CA PRO A 232 -3.46 -5.50 -1.69
C PRO A 232 -4.33 -5.95 -2.86
N SER A 233 -3.74 -6.07 -4.06
CA SER A 233 -4.44 -6.48 -5.26
C SER A 233 -4.54 -8.00 -5.44
N VAL A 234 -4.04 -8.80 -4.48
CA VAL A 234 -4.15 -10.26 -4.46
C VAL A 234 -5.25 -10.67 -3.49
N LYS A 235 -6.23 -11.44 -3.98
CA LYS A 235 -7.40 -11.85 -3.19
C LYS A 235 -7.11 -12.98 -2.20
N GLU A 236 -6.22 -13.89 -2.56
CA GLU A 236 -5.93 -15.08 -1.76
C GLU A 236 -4.65 -14.90 -0.97
N ALA A 237 -4.66 -15.32 0.30
CA ALA A 237 -3.46 -15.28 1.11
C ALA A 237 -2.48 -16.35 0.63
N ILE A 238 -1.30 -15.95 0.15
CA ILE A 238 -0.25 -16.88 -0.27
C ILE A 238 0.64 -17.18 0.94
N VAL A 239 0.35 -18.29 1.62
CA VAL A 239 1.01 -18.70 2.87
C VAL A 239 1.74 -20.02 2.66
N LYS A 240 2.97 -20.12 3.16
CA LYS A 240 3.78 -21.35 3.17
C LYS A 240 4.31 -21.63 4.57
N THR A 241 4.58 -22.89 4.89
CA THR A 241 5.30 -23.28 6.11
C THR A 241 6.79 -23.40 5.81
N VAL A 242 7.63 -22.82 6.66
CA VAL A 242 9.09 -22.87 6.56
C VAL A 242 9.71 -23.37 7.85
N VAL A 243 10.83 -24.09 7.72
CA VAL A 243 11.65 -24.54 8.86
C VAL A 243 12.99 -23.87 8.75
N VAL A 244 13.23 -22.87 9.60
CA VAL A 244 14.49 -22.12 9.67
C VAL A 244 15.44 -22.88 10.58
N LYS A 245 16.59 -23.29 10.04
CA LYS A 245 17.65 -23.97 10.80
C LYS A 245 18.72 -22.96 11.26
N PRO A 246 19.45 -23.25 12.36
CA PRO A 246 20.50 -22.37 12.87
C PRO A 246 21.54 -22.01 11.81
N HIS A 247 21.87 -20.73 11.65
CA HIS A 247 22.88 -20.21 10.71
C HIS A 247 22.71 -20.68 9.26
N THR A 248 21.49 -20.97 8.82
CA THR A 248 21.21 -21.38 7.45
C THR A 248 20.62 -20.25 6.61
N VAL A 249 20.88 -20.29 5.31
CA VAL A 249 20.13 -19.54 4.32
C VAL A 249 19.17 -20.51 3.63
N MET A 250 17.88 -20.20 3.64
CA MET A 250 16.88 -20.94 2.86
C MET A 250 16.28 -20.06 1.77
N SER A 251 16.02 -20.66 0.61
CA SER A 251 15.37 -19.99 -0.51
C SER A 251 13.91 -20.41 -0.60
N ILE A 252 13.00 -19.45 -0.81
CA ILE A 252 11.58 -19.71 -1.05
C ILE A 252 10.97 -18.64 -1.97
N ASP A 253 10.44 -19.06 -3.11
CA ASP A 253 9.79 -18.14 -4.05
C ASP A 253 8.27 -18.12 -3.85
N PHE A 254 7.63 -17.04 -4.28
CA PHE A 254 6.17 -16.90 -4.31
C PHE A 254 5.68 -16.53 -5.70
N GLU A 255 4.54 -17.10 -6.08
CA GLU A 255 3.80 -16.73 -7.28
C GLU A 255 2.48 -16.11 -6.85
N LEU A 256 2.26 -14.86 -7.22
CA LEU A 256 1.00 -14.15 -6.99
C LEU A 256 0.09 -14.38 -8.20
N PRO A 257 -1.16 -14.81 -8.02
CA PRO A 257 -2.09 -14.94 -9.13
C PRO A 257 -2.42 -13.56 -9.70
N SER A 258 -2.26 -13.36 -11.01
CA SER A 258 -2.69 -12.12 -11.65
C SER A 258 -4.22 -12.02 -11.66
N PRO A 259 -4.82 -10.90 -11.19
CA PRO A 259 -6.25 -10.66 -11.31
C PRO A 259 -6.60 -10.14 -12.72
N THR A 260 -6.18 -10.87 -13.77
CA THR A 260 -6.27 -10.50 -15.19
C THR A 260 -7.65 -10.03 -15.64
N ARG A 261 -8.72 -10.44 -14.95
CA ARG A 261 -10.09 -9.95 -15.14
C ARG A 261 -10.51 -9.04 -13.99
N ARG A 262 -10.30 -7.73 -14.16
CA ARG A 262 -10.88 -6.71 -13.29
C ARG A 262 -12.29 -6.39 -13.72
N GLN A 263 -13.27 -6.97 -13.04
CA GLN A 263 -14.66 -6.51 -13.13
C GLN A 263 -14.81 -5.27 -12.23
N THR A 264 -14.41 -4.12 -12.76
CA THR A 264 -14.53 -2.83 -12.07
C THR A 264 -15.24 -1.83 -12.96
N ALA A 265 -15.94 -0.88 -12.33
CA ALA A 265 -16.51 0.27 -13.03
C ALA A 265 -15.43 1.27 -13.50
N TYR A 266 -14.20 1.16 -12.98
CA TYR A 266 -13.06 2.02 -13.29
C TYR A 266 -12.34 1.56 -14.56
N THR A 267 -13.00 1.70 -15.71
CA THR A 267 -12.45 1.41 -17.03
C THR A 267 -12.63 2.62 -17.96
N ILE A 268 -11.73 2.78 -18.93
CA ILE A 268 -11.87 3.82 -19.95
C ILE A 268 -13.16 3.55 -20.73
N ARG A 269 -13.93 4.62 -20.97
CA ARG A 269 -15.11 4.59 -21.83
C ARG A 269 -14.90 5.53 -23.00
N THR A 270 -15.22 5.05 -24.19
CA THR A 270 -15.17 5.82 -25.43
C THR A 270 -16.54 5.76 -26.13
N PRO A 271 -17.28 6.88 -26.21
CA PRO A 271 -16.96 8.20 -25.65
C PRO A 271 -17.01 8.20 -24.11
N PRO A 272 -16.29 9.13 -23.44
CA PRO A 272 -16.38 9.27 -21.98
C PRO A 272 -17.76 9.79 -21.58
N ARG A 273 -18.27 9.35 -20.42
CA ARG A 273 -19.56 9.83 -19.88
C ARG A 273 -19.53 11.33 -19.54
N PHE A 274 -18.40 11.81 -19.01
CA PHE A 274 -18.19 13.21 -18.66
C PHE A 274 -17.02 13.76 -19.48
N THR A 275 -17.23 14.92 -20.09
CA THR A 275 -16.23 15.66 -20.88
C THR A 275 -15.92 16.99 -20.22
N ALA A 276 -14.85 17.68 -20.63
CA ALA A 276 -14.49 19.00 -20.09
C ALA A 276 -15.64 20.02 -20.11
N ALA A 277 -16.59 19.89 -21.04
CA ALA A 277 -17.79 20.72 -21.09
C ALA A 277 -18.64 20.67 -19.81
N ALA A 278 -18.59 19.56 -19.05
CA ALA A 278 -19.31 19.40 -17.79
C ALA A 278 -18.86 20.37 -16.69
N LEU A 279 -17.65 20.94 -16.80
CA LEU A 279 -17.10 21.85 -15.80
C LEU A 279 -17.55 23.31 -15.98
N GLY A 280 -18.28 23.63 -17.06
CA GLY A 280 -18.79 24.98 -17.33
C GLY A 280 -17.69 26.03 -17.59
N ARG A 281 -16.43 25.61 -17.70
CA ARG A 281 -15.26 26.44 -17.99
C ARG A 281 -14.25 25.67 -18.84
N PRO A 282 -13.39 26.34 -19.63
CA PRO A 282 -12.25 25.68 -20.26
C PRO A 282 -11.35 25.04 -19.20
N VAL A 283 -10.89 23.82 -19.49
CA VAL A 283 -9.95 23.05 -18.68
C VAL A 283 -8.96 22.38 -19.62
N THR A 284 -7.67 22.57 -19.34
CA THR A 284 -6.59 21.93 -20.09
C THR A 284 -5.91 20.89 -19.20
N ILE A 285 -5.98 19.63 -19.61
CA ILE A 285 -5.32 18.52 -18.91
C ILE A 285 -4.05 18.19 -19.68
N GLU A 286 -2.90 18.54 -19.11
CA GLU A 286 -1.59 18.31 -19.71
C GLU A 286 -0.79 17.34 -18.84
N PRO A 287 -0.35 16.19 -19.37
CA PRO A 287 0.42 15.22 -18.61
C PRO A 287 1.90 15.65 -18.54
N LEU A 288 2.17 16.67 -17.73
CA LEU A 288 3.48 17.31 -17.60
C LEU A 288 4.51 16.49 -16.79
N VAL A 289 4.05 15.60 -15.91
CA VAL A 289 4.90 14.75 -15.06
C VAL A 289 4.98 13.33 -15.62
N GLU A 290 3.85 12.75 -16.01
CA GLU A 290 3.78 11.41 -16.60
C GLU A 290 2.65 11.33 -17.62
N ARG A 291 2.99 10.96 -18.87
CA ARG A 291 2.00 10.58 -19.88
C ARG A 291 1.70 9.09 -19.79
N GLN A 292 0.47 8.77 -19.40
CA GLN A 292 0.00 7.40 -19.23
C GLN A 292 -0.64 6.86 -20.52
N HIS A 293 -0.46 5.57 -20.76
CA HIS A 293 -1.05 4.86 -21.89
C HIS A 293 -1.94 3.72 -21.37
N PRO A 294 -3.12 3.47 -21.95
CA PRO A 294 -3.99 2.36 -21.57
C PRO A 294 -3.28 1.01 -21.51
#